data_AF-A0A933BFX6-F1
#
_entry.id   AF-A0A933BFX6-F1
#
_cell.length_a   1.000
_cell.length_b   1.000
_cell.length_c   1.000
_cell.angle_alpha   90.00
_cell.angle_beta   90.00
_cell.angle_gamma   90.00
#
_symmetry.space_group_name_H-M   'P 1'
#
loop_
_entity.id
_entity.type
_entity.pdbx_description
1 polymer ?
#
loop_
_entity_poly.entity_id
_entity_poly.type
_entity_poly.pdbx_seq_one_letter_code
_entity_poly.pdbx_strand_id
1 'polypeptide(L)'
;CADCHMPYKRVGAMKVSDHHVRSPLLNISRSCQTCHKFPEAELKSRVEAIQERTVRLRGQAMDALVGLIADIKAYRAAGKSGKPLALAQRLQRHAQFYLDFVEAENSTGFHAPHEALRILAESINLSRQGQIALRDPGFVPTIPSGKGT
;
A
#
# COMPACT_ATOMS: atom_id res chain seq x y z
N CYS A 1 6.95 5.43 16.83
CA CYS A 1 7.91 4.31 16.72
C CYS A 1 8.27 3.72 18.09
N ALA A 2 9.00 4.46 18.94
CA ALA A 2 9.51 3.94 20.21
C ALA A 2 8.42 3.53 21.21
N ASP A 3 7.33 4.30 21.34
CA ASP A 3 6.26 3.97 22.30
C ASP A 3 5.66 2.56 22.08
N CYS A 4 5.54 2.15 20.81
CA CYS A 4 4.99 0.84 20.45
C CYS A 4 6.07 -0.25 20.35
N HIS A 5 7.20 0.04 19.70
CA HIS A 5 8.22 -0.97 19.35
C HIS A 5 9.35 -1.10 20.38
N MET A 6 9.50 -0.11 21.25
CA MET A 6 10.48 -0.07 22.34
C MET A 6 9.80 0.29 23.67
N PRO A 7 8.72 -0.40 24.06
CA PRO A 7 7.96 -0.02 25.24
C PRO A 7 8.83 -0.13 26.50
N TYR A 8 8.53 0.68 27.50
CA TYR A 8 9.24 0.60 28.77
C TYR A 8 8.99 -0.72 29.49
N LYS A 9 10.04 -1.28 30.10
CA LYS A 9 9.97 -2.40 31.04
C LYS A 9 10.64 -2.06 32.37
N ARG A 10 10.24 -2.76 33.43
CA ARG A 10 10.90 -2.67 34.75
C ARG A 10 11.96 -3.76 34.88
N VAL A 11 13.14 -3.38 35.34
CA VAL A 11 14.25 -4.27 35.71
C VAL A 11 14.69 -3.86 37.10
N GLY A 12 14.27 -4.63 38.12
CA GLY A 12 14.36 -4.19 39.51
C GLY A 12 13.61 -2.87 39.73
N ALA A 13 14.29 -1.87 40.33
CA ALA A 13 13.74 -0.53 40.55
C ALA A 13 13.80 0.39 39.31
N MET A 14 14.51 0.00 38.26
CA MET A 14 14.75 0.85 37.09
C MET A 14 13.67 0.69 36.01
N LYS A 15 13.34 1.80 35.35
CA LYS A 15 12.54 1.84 34.12
C LYS A 15 13.50 1.94 32.93
N VAL A 16 13.45 0.98 32.02
CA VAL A 16 14.34 0.90 30.84
C VAL A 16 13.55 0.70 29.57
N SER A 17 14.00 1.25 28.45
CA SER A 17 13.41 1.00 27.13
C SER A 17 13.77 -0.40 26.64
N ASP A 18 12.80 -1.15 26.13
CA ASP A 18 13.07 -2.45 25.53
C ASP A 18 13.69 -2.28 24.14
N HIS A 19 14.95 -2.66 23.98
CA HIS A 19 15.68 -2.51 22.70
C HIS A 19 15.53 -3.72 21.78
N HIS A 20 14.75 -4.74 22.18
CA HIS A 20 14.36 -5.83 21.29
C HIS A 20 13.23 -5.33 20.37
N VAL A 21 13.60 -4.58 19.32
CA VAL A 21 12.66 -4.00 18.35
C VAL A 21 12.00 -5.10 17.54
N ARG A 22 10.69 -5.25 17.69
CA ARG A 22 9.88 -6.27 16.99
C ARG A 22 8.43 -5.83 16.87
N SER A 23 7.56 -6.72 16.39
CA SER A 23 6.12 -6.47 16.34
C SER A 23 5.58 -6.13 17.73
N PRO A 24 4.86 -5.00 17.90
CA PRO A 24 4.19 -4.63 19.14
C PRO A 24 3.11 -5.64 19.55
N LEU A 25 2.58 -6.42 18.61
CA LEU A 25 1.62 -7.49 18.87
C LEU A 25 2.20 -8.64 19.70
N LEU A 26 3.52 -8.72 19.85
CA LEU A 26 4.18 -9.70 20.72
C LEU A 26 4.24 -9.23 22.19
N ASN A 27 3.79 -8.00 22.49
CA ASN A 27 3.78 -7.42 23.84
C ASN A 27 2.67 -6.36 24.00
N ILE A 28 1.42 -6.74 23.71
CA ILE A 28 0.28 -5.80 23.62
C ILE A 28 0.06 -5.02 24.92
N SER A 29 0.17 -5.67 26.08
CA SER A 29 0.04 -5.00 27.38
C SER A 29 0.96 -3.80 27.56
N ARG A 30 2.21 -3.85 27.08
CA ARG A 30 3.16 -2.74 27.23
C ARG A 30 3.14 -1.78 26.06
N SER A 31 2.86 -2.28 24.85
CA SER A 31 2.88 -1.47 23.64
C SER A 31 1.58 -0.71 23.38
N CYS A 32 0.44 -1.25 23.82
CA CYS A 32 -0.88 -0.73 23.46
C CYS A 32 -1.72 -0.35 24.69
N GLN A 33 -1.74 -1.20 25.73
CA GLN A 33 -2.65 -1.01 26.88
C GLN A 33 -2.24 0.09 27.86
N THR A 34 -1.06 0.65 27.69
CA THR A 34 -0.66 1.91 28.33
C THR A 34 -1.64 3.03 27.99
N CYS A 35 -2.10 3.07 26.74
CA CYS A 35 -3.05 4.06 26.21
C CYS A 35 -4.47 3.51 26.00
N HIS A 36 -4.62 2.25 25.59
CA HIS A 36 -5.91 1.67 25.20
C HIS A 36 -6.44 0.66 26.24
N LYS A 37 -7.60 0.94 26.85
CA LYS A 37 -8.20 0.08 27.88
C LYS A 37 -9.13 -0.99 27.30
N PHE A 38 -8.64 -1.73 26.31
CA PHE A 38 -9.33 -2.86 25.69
C PHE A 38 -8.59 -4.18 26.01
N PRO A 39 -9.28 -5.34 26.01
CA PRO A 39 -8.64 -6.65 26.10
C PRO A 39 -7.58 -6.85 25.01
N GLU A 40 -6.48 -7.55 25.31
CA GLU A 40 -5.42 -7.79 24.33
C GLU A 40 -5.94 -8.49 23.06
N ALA A 41 -6.87 -9.44 23.22
CA ALA A 41 -7.50 -10.14 22.12
C ALA A 41 -8.27 -9.20 21.16
N GLU A 42 -8.92 -8.17 21.71
CA GLU A 42 -9.64 -7.19 20.91
C GLU A 42 -8.67 -6.25 20.18
N LEU A 43 -7.61 -5.80 20.85
CA LEU A 43 -6.57 -4.98 20.21
C LEU A 43 -5.91 -5.75 19.07
N LYS A 44 -5.56 -7.01 19.31
CA LYS A 44 -4.99 -7.90 18.29
C LYS A 44 -5.92 -8.07 17.10
N SER A 45 -7.19 -8.39 17.33
CA SER A 45 -8.15 -8.59 16.24
C SER A 45 -8.37 -7.33 15.40
N ARG A 46 -8.36 -6.15 16.03
CA ARG A 46 -8.42 -4.86 15.31
C ARG A 46 -7.20 -4.64 14.41
N VAL A 47 -5.99 -4.95 14.89
CA VAL A 47 -4.77 -4.85 14.07
C VAL A 47 -4.82 -5.85 12.91
N GLU A 48 -5.15 -7.11 13.17
CA GLU A 48 -5.26 -8.14 12.14
C GLU A 48 -6.32 -7.79 11.09
N ALA A 49 -7.47 -7.23 11.50
CA ALA A 49 -8.50 -6.79 10.57
C ALA A 49 -8.07 -5.59 9.68
N ILE A 50 -7.15 -4.75 10.16
CA ILE A 50 -6.52 -3.71 9.33
C ILE A 50 -5.59 -4.35 8.31
N GLN A 51 -4.71 -5.25 8.79
CA GLN A 51 -3.72 -5.91 7.95
C GLN A 51 -4.39 -6.76 6.86
N GLU A 52 -5.44 -7.52 7.19
CA GLU A 52 -6.21 -8.32 6.24
C GLU A 52 -6.82 -7.46 5.12
N ARG A 53 -7.44 -6.33 5.48
CA ARG A 53 -8.01 -5.40 4.49
C ARG A 53 -6.94 -4.83 3.57
N THR A 54 -5.80 -4.44 4.12
CA THR A 54 -4.65 -3.92 3.36
C THR A 54 -4.12 -4.98 2.40
N VAL A 55 -3.86 -6.20 2.87
CA VAL A 55 -3.37 -7.32 2.03
C VAL A 55 -4.33 -7.61 0.89
N ARG A 56 -5.64 -7.67 1.17
CA ARG A 56 -6.65 -7.93 0.16
C ARG A 56 -6.65 -6.86 -0.94
N LEU A 57 -6.66 -5.58 -0.56
CA LEU A 57 -6.67 -4.49 -1.55
C LEU A 57 -5.33 -4.40 -2.30
N ARG A 58 -4.22 -4.69 -1.63
CA ARG A 58 -2.89 -4.79 -2.26
C ARG A 58 -2.87 -5.87 -3.33
N GLY A 59 -3.41 -7.05 -3.05
CA GLY A 59 -3.54 -8.13 -4.04
C GLY A 59 -4.33 -7.67 -5.27
N GLN A 60 -5.46 -7.00 -5.07
CA GLN A 60 -6.25 -6.42 -6.17
C GLN A 60 -5.49 -5.36 -6.98
N ALA A 61 -4.66 -4.55 -6.32
CA ALA A 61 -3.80 -3.56 -6.97
C ALA A 61 -2.66 -4.21 -7.77
N MET A 62 -2.03 -5.25 -7.23
CA MET A 62 -1.03 -6.08 -7.95
C MET A 62 -1.65 -6.72 -9.19
N ASP A 63 -2.81 -7.35 -9.07
CA ASP A 63 -3.50 -7.98 -10.19
C ASP A 63 -3.85 -6.98 -11.30
N ALA A 64 -4.35 -5.79 -10.92
CA ALA A 64 -4.65 -4.74 -11.88
C ALA A 64 -3.39 -4.24 -12.61
N LEU A 65 -2.30 -4.04 -11.88
CA LEU A 65 -1.02 -3.59 -12.44
C LEU A 65 -0.43 -4.64 -13.39
N VAL A 66 -0.38 -5.91 -12.98
CA VAL A 66 0.10 -7.01 -13.82
C VAL A 66 -0.77 -7.17 -15.07
N GLY A 67 -2.09 -7.01 -14.93
CA GLY A 67 -3.02 -6.98 -16.07
C GLY A 67 -2.69 -5.87 -17.08
N LEU A 68 -2.39 -4.65 -16.59
CA LEU A 68 -1.94 -3.56 -17.47
C LEU A 68 -0.60 -3.87 -18.14
N ILE A 69 0.37 -4.45 -17.41
CA ILE A 69 1.67 -4.84 -17.98
C ILE A 69 1.48 -5.87 -19.10
N ALA A 70 0.60 -6.85 -18.91
CA ALA A 70 0.26 -7.84 -19.92
C ALA A 70 -0.40 -7.19 -21.16
N ASP A 71 -1.34 -6.27 -20.97
CA ASP A 71 -2.00 -5.54 -22.06
C ASP A 71 -0.98 -4.69 -22.85
N ILE A 72 -0.06 -3.99 -22.17
CA ILE A 72 1.02 -3.22 -22.81
C ILE A 72 1.92 -4.15 -23.65
N LYS A 73 2.27 -5.33 -23.12
CA LYS A 73 3.08 -6.33 -23.84
C LYS A 73 2.35 -6.81 -25.10
N ALA A 74 1.06 -7.16 -24.99
CA ALA A 74 0.26 -7.61 -26.12
C ALA A 74 0.09 -6.50 -27.18
N TYR A 75 -0.14 -5.26 -26.75
CA TYR A 75 -0.26 -4.10 -27.64
C TYR A 75 1.00 -3.89 -28.48
N ARG A 76 2.18 -4.00 -27.87
CA ARG A 76 3.47 -3.95 -28.56
C ARG A 76 3.68 -5.12 -29.52
N ALA A 77 3.33 -6.33 -29.10
CA ALA A 77 3.46 -7.53 -29.94
C ALA A 77 2.60 -7.46 -31.21
N ALA A 78 1.46 -6.76 -31.15
CA ALA A 78 0.61 -6.48 -32.30
C ALA A 78 1.13 -5.34 -33.22
N GLY A 79 2.34 -4.82 -33.00
CA GLY A 79 2.94 -3.74 -33.79
C GLY A 79 2.33 -2.36 -33.54
N LYS A 80 1.44 -2.21 -32.55
CA LYS A 80 0.79 -0.93 -32.24
C LYS A 80 1.71 -0.06 -31.38
N SER A 81 1.69 1.26 -31.62
CA SER A 81 2.57 2.23 -30.96
C SER A 81 1.92 3.63 -30.86
N GLY A 82 2.69 4.64 -30.47
CA GLY A 82 2.24 6.04 -30.44
C GLY A 82 1.62 6.48 -29.11
N LYS A 83 0.75 7.50 -29.17
CA LYS A 83 0.17 8.17 -27.99
C LYS A 83 -0.55 7.21 -27.02
N PRO A 84 -1.36 6.23 -27.47
CA PRO A 84 -2.01 5.26 -26.57
C PRO A 84 -1.01 4.47 -25.72
N LEU A 85 0.05 3.96 -26.35
CA LEU A 85 1.09 3.18 -25.67
C LEU A 85 1.86 4.03 -24.66
N ALA A 86 2.28 5.24 -25.05
CA ALA A 86 2.99 6.16 -24.16
C ALA A 86 2.14 6.56 -22.94
N LEU A 87 0.84 6.80 -23.15
CA LEU A 87 -0.09 7.10 -22.07
C LEU A 87 -0.25 5.91 -21.10
N ALA A 88 -0.45 4.70 -21.63
CA ALA A 88 -0.57 3.49 -20.82
C ALA A 88 0.69 3.21 -19.99
N GLN A 89 1.89 3.38 -20.57
CA GLN A 89 3.16 3.23 -19.86
C GLN A 89 3.34 4.27 -18.74
N ARG A 90 2.93 5.52 -18.97
CA ARG A 90 2.96 6.56 -17.93
C ARG A 90 2.03 6.22 -16.76
N LEU A 91 0.82 5.76 -17.07
CA LEU A 91 -0.15 5.33 -16.05
C LEU A 91 0.35 4.09 -15.29
N GLN A 92 0.96 3.13 -15.99
CA GLN A 92 1.62 1.96 -15.38
C GLN A 92 2.71 2.39 -14.40
N ARG A 93 3.58 3.34 -14.78
CA ARG A 93 4.63 3.88 -13.90
C ARG A 93 4.07 4.46 -12.61
N HIS A 94 2.99 5.25 -12.70
CA HIS A 94 2.36 5.86 -11.53
C HIS A 94 1.67 4.81 -10.65
N ALA A 95 0.93 3.88 -11.26
CA ALA A 95 0.28 2.79 -10.56
C ALA A 95 1.30 1.95 -9.78
N GLN A 96 2.40 1.55 -10.44
CA GLN A 96 3.45 0.78 -9.79
C GLN A 96 4.11 1.55 -8.65
N PHE A 97 4.39 2.85 -8.82
CA PHE A 97 4.94 3.66 -7.73
C PHE A 97 4.03 3.68 -6.49
N TYR A 98 2.70 3.81 -6.69
CA TYR A 98 1.74 3.80 -5.58
C TYR A 98 1.64 2.44 -4.90
N LEU A 99 1.59 1.36 -5.68
CA LEU A 99 1.62 0.01 -5.13
C LEU A 99 2.90 -0.24 -4.33
N ASP A 100 4.06 0.06 -4.91
CA ASP A 100 5.37 -0.16 -4.29
C ASP A 100 5.55 0.69 -3.03
N PHE A 101 5.01 1.91 -3.00
CA PHE A 101 5.04 2.77 -1.82
C PHE A 101 4.35 2.14 -0.61
N VAL A 102 3.21 1.47 -0.82
CA VAL A 102 2.50 0.76 0.25
C VAL A 102 3.18 -0.57 0.56
N GLU A 103 3.66 -1.29 -0.44
CA GLU A 103 4.26 -2.62 -0.25
C GLU A 103 5.67 -2.59 0.36
N ALA A 104 6.40 -1.49 0.21
CA ALA A 104 7.71 -1.30 0.85
C ALA A 104 7.62 -1.18 2.39
N GLU A 105 6.41 -1.02 2.93
CA GLU A 105 6.13 -0.82 4.34
C GLU A 105 5.61 -2.11 5.00
N ASN A 106 6.37 -2.67 5.94
CA ASN A 106 6.08 -4.00 6.50
C ASN A 106 4.99 -4.02 7.60
N SER A 107 4.45 -2.88 8.07
CA SER A 107 3.33 -2.90 9.04
C SER A 107 2.02 -3.39 8.44
N THR A 108 1.97 -3.50 7.10
CA THR A 108 0.77 -3.94 6.38
C THR A 108 -0.39 -2.97 6.62
N GLY A 109 -0.10 -1.68 6.51
CA GLY A 109 -1.07 -0.60 6.64
C GLY A 109 -1.48 -0.25 8.07
N PHE A 110 -0.89 -0.84 9.11
CA PHE A 110 -1.24 -0.52 10.50
C PHE A 110 -0.89 0.94 10.86
N HIS A 111 0.24 1.46 10.38
CA HIS A 111 0.67 2.82 10.71
C HIS A 111 -0.25 3.92 10.15
N ALA A 112 -0.87 3.68 8.99
CA ALA A 112 -1.74 4.65 8.32
C ALA A 112 -2.78 3.94 7.43
N PRO A 113 -3.79 3.25 8.01
CA PRO A 113 -4.65 2.32 7.27
C PRO A 113 -5.46 2.98 6.17
N HIS A 114 -6.08 4.13 6.45
CA HIS A 114 -6.89 4.83 5.47
C HIS A 114 -6.06 5.34 4.29
N GLU A 115 -4.83 5.79 4.57
CA GLU A 115 -3.93 6.30 3.52
C GLU A 115 -3.38 5.15 2.66
N ALA A 116 -2.99 4.03 3.27
CA ALA A 116 -2.60 2.84 2.53
C ALA A 116 -3.72 2.38 1.59
N LEU A 117 -4.96 2.33 2.08
CA LEU A 117 -6.11 1.96 1.24
C LEU A 117 -6.39 2.98 0.13
N ARG A 118 -6.25 4.29 0.39
CA ARG A 118 -6.42 5.34 -0.63
C ARG A 118 -5.39 5.18 -1.75
N ILE A 119 -4.11 5.01 -1.41
CA ILE A 119 -3.03 4.86 -2.39
C ILE A 119 -3.20 3.59 -3.21
N LEU A 120 -3.57 2.47 -2.58
CA LEU A 120 -3.86 1.21 -3.29
C LEU A 120 -5.06 1.35 -4.25
N ALA A 121 -6.12 2.05 -3.83
CA ALA A 121 -7.25 2.33 -4.70
C ALA A 121 -6.85 3.21 -5.91
N GLU A 122 -5.97 4.19 -5.71
CA GLU A 122 -5.42 4.99 -6.80
C GLU A 122 -4.56 4.14 -7.74
N SER A 123 -3.73 3.23 -7.22
CA SER A 123 -2.98 2.27 -8.03
C SER A 123 -3.89 1.43 -8.93
N ILE A 124 -4.99 0.91 -8.37
CA ILE A 124 -6.00 0.15 -9.13
C ILE A 124 -6.60 1.03 -10.23
N ASN A 125 -7.08 2.23 -9.88
CA ASN A 125 -7.70 3.15 -10.83
C ASN A 125 -6.77 3.49 -12.00
N LEU A 126 -5.51 3.83 -11.71
CA LEU A 126 -4.51 4.13 -12.73
C LEU A 126 -4.19 2.94 -13.62
N SER A 127 -4.11 1.74 -13.04
CA SER A 127 -3.93 0.52 -13.81
C SER A 127 -5.08 0.31 -14.79
N ARG A 128 -6.33 0.49 -14.34
CA ARG A 128 -7.52 0.37 -15.21
C ARG A 128 -7.58 1.45 -16.28
N GLN A 129 -7.25 2.69 -15.95
CA GLN A 129 -7.15 3.77 -16.95
C GLN A 129 -6.07 3.50 -18.00
N GLY A 130 -4.95 2.89 -17.62
CA GLY A 130 -3.93 2.44 -18.57
C GLY A 130 -4.48 1.42 -19.56
N GLN A 131 -5.33 0.49 -19.11
CA GLN A 131 -5.97 -0.48 -19.99
C GLN A 131 -6.97 0.19 -20.95
N ILE A 132 -7.72 1.19 -20.47
CA ILE A 132 -8.64 1.98 -21.31
C ILE A 132 -7.85 2.76 -22.36
N ALA A 133 -6.74 3.41 -21.98
CA ALA A 133 -5.89 4.17 -22.89
C ALA A 133 -5.39 3.35 -24.09
N LEU A 134 -5.18 2.03 -23.92
CA LEU A 134 -4.80 1.13 -25.01
C LEU A 134 -5.96 0.80 -25.97
N ARG A 135 -7.21 0.92 -25.51
CA ARG A 135 -8.42 0.53 -26.24
C ARG A 135 -9.11 1.73 -26.89
N ASP A 136 -9.02 2.90 -26.26
CA ASP A 136 -9.62 4.15 -26.70
C ASP A 136 -8.54 5.24 -26.86
N PRO A 137 -8.15 5.57 -28.11
CA PRO A 137 -7.19 6.64 -28.39
C PRO A 137 -7.64 8.04 -27.96
N GLY A 138 -8.94 8.24 -27.74
CA GLY A 138 -9.53 9.51 -27.28
C GLY A 138 -9.60 9.63 -25.75
N PHE A 139 -9.21 8.60 -25.01
CA PHE A 139 -9.31 8.57 -23.56
C PHE A 139 -8.45 9.67 -22.89
N VAL A 140 -9.09 10.41 -21.97
CA VAL A 140 -8.44 11.42 -21.14
C VAL A 140 -8.32 10.88 -19.70
N PRO A 141 -7.10 10.69 -19.17
CA PRO A 141 -6.89 10.17 -17.83
C PRO A 141 -7.26 11.19 -16.75
N THR A 142 -7.56 10.72 -15.55
CA THR A 142 -7.88 11.58 -14.39
C THR A 142 -6.66 12.30 -13.83
N ILE A 143 -5.45 11.75 -14.00
CA ILE A 143 -4.21 12.48 -13.70
C ILE A 143 -3.88 13.35 -14.91
N PRO A 144 -3.70 14.67 -14.73
CA PRO A 144 -3.32 15.58 -15.81
C PRO A 144 -2.20 14.98 -16.65
N SER A 145 -2.28 15.15 -17.97
CA SER A 145 -1.13 14.95 -18.84
C SER A 145 -0.08 15.97 -18.41
N GLY A 146 0.81 15.58 -17.50
CA GLY A 146 1.91 16.43 -17.07
C GLY A 146 2.67 16.85 -18.31
N LYS A 147 2.47 18.09 -18.76
CA LYS A 147 3.56 18.82 -19.38
C LYS A 147 4.52 19.02 -18.22
N GLY A 148 5.55 18.18 -18.16
CA GLY A 148 6.68 18.45 -17.28
C GLY A 148 7.11 19.89 -17.57
N THR A 149 7.09 20.72 -16.54
CA THR A 149 8.02 21.85 -16.47
C THR A 149 9.41 21.30 -16.36
#